data_AF-A0A928R9Z4-F1
#
_entry.id   AF-A0A928R9Z4-F1
#
_cell.length_a   1.000
_cell.length_b   1.000
_cell.length_c   1.000
_cell.angle_alpha   90.00
_cell.angle_beta   90.00
_cell.angle_gamma   90.00
#
_symmetry.space_group_name_H-M   'P 1'
#
loop_
_entity.id
_entity.type
_entity.pdbx_description
1 polymer ?
#
loop_
_entity_poly.entity_id
_entity_poly.type
_entity_poly.pdbx_seq_one_letter_code
_entity_poly.pdbx_strand_id
1 'polypeptide(L)' 'SLKETAETEYWLKLLVKSELLTNDEVESLLKDCLEIKRVLISSINTAKQNQINKEEKK' A
#
# COMPACT_ATOMS: atom_id res chain seq x y z
N SER A 1 -5.34 2.07 -6.70
CA SER A 1 -4.10 2.17 -5.92
C SER A 1 -3.94 1.12 -4.81
N LEU A 2 -4.83 0.93 -3.82
CA LEU A 2 -4.58 -0.10 -2.77
C LEU A 2 -4.45 -1.53 -3.34
N LYS A 3 -5.26 -1.87 -4.34
CA LYS A 3 -5.13 -3.12 -5.09
C LYS A 3 -3.76 -3.26 -5.75
N GLU A 4 -3.27 -2.20 -6.40
CA GLU A 4 -1.93 -2.18 -7.02
C GLU A 4 -0.84 -2.42 -5.98
N THR A 5 -0.90 -1.79 -4.79
CA THR A 5 0.09 -2.07 -3.71
C THR A 5 0.05 -3.52 -3.24
N ALA A 6 -1.13 -4.16 -3.22
CA ALA A 6 -1.25 -5.57 -2.86
C ALA A 6 -0.70 -6.49 -3.96
N GLU A 7 -0.90 -6.13 -5.23
CA GLU A 7 -0.31 -6.84 -6.37
C GLU A 7 1.22 -6.71 -6.38
N THR A 8 1.77 -5.52 -6.14
CA THR A 8 3.21 -5.32 -6.00
C THR A 8 3.80 -6.15 -4.86
N GLU A 9 3.17 -6.13 -3.67
CA GLU A 9 3.59 -6.95 -2.53
C GLU A 9 3.58 -8.45 -2.88
N TYR A 10 2.57 -8.90 -3.62
CA TYR A 10 2.49 -10.28 -4.11
C TYR A 10 3.62 -10.62 -5.07
N TRP A 11 3.89 -9.76 -6.08
CA TRP A 11 4.96 -10.00 -7.05
C TRP A 11 6.34 -10.03 -6.39
N LEU A 12 6.62 -9.12 -5.46
CA LEU A 12 7.88 -9.12 -4.70
C LEU A 12 8.07 -10.42 -3.91
N LYS A 13 7.03 -10.91 -3.23
CA LYS A 13 7.08 -12.20 -2.53
C LYS A 13 7.24 -13.39 -3.48
N LEU A 14 6.61 -13.33 -4.65
CA LEU A 14 6.72 -14.39 -5.65
C LEU A 14 8.14 -14.46 -6.23
N LEU A 15 8.77 -13.32 -6.51
CA LEU A 15 10.15 -13.24 -6.99
C LEU A 15 11.14 -13.89 -6.02
N VAL A 16 10.96 -13.64 -4.72
CA VAL A 16 11.73 -14.31 -3.66
C VAL A 16 11.47 -15.81 -3.64
N LYS A 17 10.19 -16.23 -3.73
CA LYS A 17 9.81 -17.65 -3.74
C LYS A 17 10.30 -18.41 -4.98
N SER A 18 10.47 -17.71 -6.10
CA SER A 18 11.04 -18.28 -7.33
C SER A 18 12.57 -18.25 -7.37
N GLU A 19 13.23 -17.85 -6.27
CA GLU A 19 14.69 -17.76 -6.15
C GLU A 19 15.33 -16.82 -7.19
N LEU A 20 14.54 -15.89 -7.75
CA LEU A 20 15.00 -14.89 -8.71
C LEU A 20 15.61 -13.67 -8.02
N LEU A 21 15.18 -13.40 -6.79
CA LEU A 21 15.72 -12.37 -5.90
C LEU A 21 15.82 -12.94 -4.48
N THR A 22 16.75 -12.40 -3.70
CA THR A 22 16.88 -12.69 -2.28
C THR A 22 15.94 -11.82 -1.45
N ASN A 23 15.74 -12.20 -0.17
CA ASN A 23 14.96 -11.36 0.75
C ASN A 23 15.61 -9.97 0.94
N ASP A 24 16.94 -9.91 1.03
CA ASP A 24 17.69 -8.68 1.25
C ASP A 24 17.51 -7.69 0.08
N GLU A 25 17.50 -8.19 -1.16
CA GLU A 25 17.25 -7.38 -2.36
C GLU A 25 15.83 -6.79 -2.40
N VAL A 26 14.87 -7.47 -1.79
CA VAL A 26 13.44 -7.11 -1.82
C VAL A 26 12.99 -6.35 -0.57
N GLU A 27 13.74 -6.40 0.52
CA GLU A 27 13.36 -5.81 1.82
C GLU A 27 13.05 -4.31 1.71
N SER A 28 13.94 -3.54 1.07
CA SER A 28 13.75 -2.10 0.87
C SER A 28 12.51 -1.78 0.05
N LEU A 29 12.29 -2.52 -1.04
CA LEU A 29 11.12 -2.36 -1.91
C LEU A 29 9.81 -2.72 -1.21
N LEU A 30 9.81 -3.78 -0.39
CA LEU A 30 8.65 -4.14 0.42
C LEU A 30 8.35 -3.06 1.46
N LYS A 31 9.37 -2.52 2.11
CA LYS A 31 9.21 -1.43 3.07
C LYS A 31 8.57 -0.20 2.43
N ASP A 32 9.06 0.23 1.28
CA ASP A 32 8.53 1.37 0.54
C ASP A 32 7.08 1.12 0.08
N CYS A 33 6.79 -0.10 -0.42
CA CYS A 33 5.44 -0.49 -0.82
C CYS A 33 4.45 -0.43 0.37
N LEU A 34 4.88 -0.87 1.56
CA LEU A 34 4.07 -0.79 2.77
C LEU A 34 3.88 0.66 3.25
N GLU A 35 4.89 1.51 3.10
CA GLU A 35 4.78 2.93 3.42
C GLU A 35 3.77 3.63 2.52
N ILE A 36 3.86 3.43 1.20
CA ILE A 36 2.90 3.96 0.22
C ILE A 36 1.48 3.49 0.56
N LYS A 37 1.30 2.20 0.88
CA LYS A 37 -0.01 1.65 1.28
C LYS A 37 -0.58 2.37 2.51
N ARG A 38 0.25 2.68 3.52
CA ARG A 38 -0.18 3.44 4.72
C ARG A 38 -0.59 4.87 4.38
N VAL A 39 0.18 5.56 3.53
CA VAL A 39 -0.14 6.92 3.06
C VAL A 39 -1.48 6.93 2.31
N LEU A 40 -1.72 5.94 1.43
CA LEU A 40 -2.97 5.81 0.70
C LEU A 40 -4.15 5.55 1.64
N ILE A 41 -4.02 4.65 2.62
CA ILE A 41 -5.06 4.39 3.63
C ILE A 41 -5.39 5.66 4.41
N SER A 42 -4.35 6.37 4.89
CA SER A 42 -4.51 7.64 5.61
C SER A 42 -5.26 8.66 4.75
N SER A 43 -4.85 8.84 3.50
CA SER A 43 -5.47 9.78 2.56
C SER A 43 -6.94 9.44 2.29
N ILE A 44 -7.26 8.15 2.08
CA ILE A 44 -8.63 7.69 1.89
C ILE A 44 -9.47 7.97 3.14
N ASN A 45 -8.94 7.69 4.33
CA ASN A 45 -9.65 7.93 5.58
C ASN A 45 -9.91 9.42 5.79
N THR A 46 -8.92 10.29 5.52
CA THR A 46 -9.08 11.75 5.57
C THR A 46 -10.14 12.21 4.57
N ALA A 47 -10.13 11.71 3.35
CA ALA A 47 -11.13 12.07 2.33
C ALA A 47 -12.54 11.66 2.75
N LYS A 48 -12.71 10.44 3.29
CA LYS A 48 -13.99 9.95 3.81
C LYS A 48 -14.50 10.78 4.99
N GLN A 49 -13.64 11.10 5.96
CA GLN A 49 -14.02 11.93 7.09
C GLN A 49 -14.47 13.33 6.63
N ASN A 50 -13.78 13.90 5.64
CA ASN A 50 -14.17 15.19 5.07
C ASN A 50 -15.51 15.15 4.33
N GLN A 51 -15.92 14.00 3.78
CA GLN A 51 -17.25 13.82 3.19
C GLN A 51 -18.34 13.75 4.27
N ILE A 52 -18.12 12.95 5.32
CA ILE A 52 -19.04 12.85 6.47
C ILE A 52 -19.26 14.23 7.11
N ASN A 53 -18.17 14.96 7.39
CA ASN A 53 -18.24 16.29 7.98
C ASN A 53 -18.95 17.34 7.09
N LYS A 54 -19.04 17.09 5.77
CA LYS A 54 -19.81 17.96 4.84
C LYS A 54 -21.29 17.62 4.86
N GLU A 55 -21.65 16.35 5.02
CA GLU A 55 -23.03 15.89 5.12
C GLU A 55 -23.67 16.33 6.44
N GLU A 56 -22.95 16.27 7.56
CA GLU A 56 -23.44 16.73 8.88
C GLU A 56 -23.67 18.25 8.97
N LYS A 57 -23.01 19.02 8.10
CA LYS A 57 -23.12 20.50 8.05
C LYS A 57 -24.20 20.99 7.07
N LYS A 58 -24.85 20.08 6.35
CA LYS A 58 -25.93 20.37 5.40
C LYS A 58 -27.28 20.23 6.09
#